data_AF-A0A4Z2EEP6-F1
#
_entry.id   AF-A0A4Z2EEP6-F1
#
_cell.length_a   1.000
_cell.length_b   1.000
_cell.length_c   1.000
_cell.angle_alpha   90.00
_cell.angle_beta   90.00
_cell.angle_gamma   90.00
#
_symmetry.space_group_name_H-M   'P 1'
#
loop_
_entity.id
_entity.type
_entity.pdbx_description
1 polymer ?
#
loop_
_entity_poly.entity_id
_entity_poly.type
_entity_poly.pdbx_seq_one_letter_code
_entity_poly.pdbx_strand_id
1 'polypeptide(L)' 'MDTIFVKQVKEGGPAHGAGLCTGDRIVKVNGESIIGKTYSQVIALIQNSDASLELCVMPKDEDILQLVSIRQ' A
#
# COMPACT_ATOMS: atom_id res chain seq x y z
N MET A 1 -4.88 13.06 7.94
CA MET A 1 -4.55 11.62 7.99
C MET A 1 -3.85 11.27 6.69
N ASP A 2 -2.53 11.22 6.72
CA ASP A 2 -1.73 10.87 5.54
C ASP A 2 -1.97 9.39 5.20
N THR A 3 -2.52 9.15 4.02
CA THR A 3 -2.78 7.81 3.51
C THR A 3 -1.71 7.45 2.50
N ILE A 4 -1.14 6.25 2.63
CA ILE A 4 -0.09 5.77 1.74
C ILE A 4 -0.69 4.87 0.68
N PHE A 5 -0.40 5.21 -0.57
CA PHE A 5 -0.86 4.47 -1.75
C PHE A 5 0.33 3.89 -2.50
N VAL A 6 0.12 2.71 -3.07
CA VAL A 6 1.12 2.04 -3.92
C VAL A 6 1.20 2.78 -5.25
N LYS A 7 2.30 3.50 -5.46
CA LYS A 7 2.54 4.25 -6.70
C LYS A 7 2.97 3.35 -7.86
N GLN A 8 3.80 2.34 -7.57
CA GLN A 8 4.31 1.38 -8.55
C GLN A 8 4.67 0.07 -7.86
N VAL A 9 4.40 -1.05 -8.52
CA VAL A 9 4.85 -2.38 -8.11
C VAL A 9 5.88 -2.86 -9.11
N LYS A 10 6.99 -3.41 -8.62
CA LYS A 10 8.04 -3.96 -9.46
C LYS A 10 7.56 -5.29 -10.07
N GLU A 11 7.52 -5.34 -11.40
CA GLU A 11 7.21 -6.56 -12.16
C GLU A 11 8.20 -7.69 -11.82
N GLY A 12 7.69 -8.89 -11.56
CA GLY A 12 8.49 -10.04 -11.11
C GLY A 12 9.04 -9.93 -9.69
N GLY A 13 8.67 -8.89 -8.93
CA GLY A 13 9.02 -8.75 -7.52
C GLY A 13 8.11 -9.57 -6.59
N PRO A 14 8.49 -9.73 -5.31
CA PRO A 14 7.67 -10.45 -4.32
C PRO A 14 6.29 -9.80 -4.14
N ALA A 15 6.21 -8.47 -4.21
CA ALA A 15 4.95 -7.74 -4.16
C ALA A 15 4.03 -8.04 -5.35
N HIS A 16 4.59 -8.20 -6.56
CA HIS A 16 3.81 -8.57 -7.74
C HIS A 16 3.31 -10.02 -7.63
N GLY A 17 4.15 -10.94 -7.14
CA GLY A 17 3.74 -12.32 -6.86
C GLY A 17 2.69 -12.45 -5.75
N ALA A 18 2.68 -11.51 -4.79
CA ALA A 18 1.67 -11.40 -3.74
C ALA A 18 0.34 -10.80 -4.23
N GLY A 19 0.26 -10.29 -5.46
CA GLY A 19 -0.93 -9.66 -6.01
C GLY A 19 -1.10 -8.18 -5.66
N LEU A 20 -0.05 -7.52 -5.15
CA LEU A 20 -0.06 -6.08 -4.90
C LEU A 20 -0.19 -5.32 -6.21
N CYS A 21 -1.10 -4.36 -6.27
CA CYS A 21 -1.38 -3.55 -7.44
C CYS A 21 -1.13 -2.06 -7.19
N THR A 22 -0.90 -1.33 -8.28
CA THR A 22 -0.87 0.13 -8.25
C THR A 22 -2.23 0.71 -7.89
N GLY A 23 -2.24 1.66 -6.97
CA GLY A 23 -3.45 2.25 -6.41
C GLY A 23 -3.95 1.59 -5.12
N ASP A 24 -3.33 0.48 -4.69
CA ASP A 24 -3.67 -0.14 -3.41
C ASP A 24 -3.31 0.78 -2.24
N ARG A 25 -4.20 0.81 -1.25
CA ARG A 25 -4.03 1.61 -0.04
C ARG A 25 -3.40 0.79 1.06
N ILE A 26 -2.23 1.19 1.54
CA ILE A 26 -1.57 0.51 2.66
C ILE A 26 -2.27 0.90 3.97
N VAL A 27 -2.68 -0.11 4.75
CA VAL A 27 -3.31 0.08 6.07
C VAL A 27 -2.45 -0.47 7.21
N LYS A 28 -1.68 -1.54 6.96
CA LYS A 28 -0.74 -2.11 7.93
C LYS A 28 0.55 -2.55 7.24
N VAL A 29 1.63 -2.51 8.01
CA VAL A 29 2.96 -2.98 7.63
C VAL A 29 3.46 -3.90 8.73
N ASN A 30 3.77 -5.15 8.39
CA ASN A 30 4.28 -6.16 9.31
C ASN A 30 3.36 -6.36 10.54
N GLY A 31 2.04 -6.38 10.31
CA GLY A 31 1.01 -6.41 11.37
C GLY A 31 0.78 -5.09 12.10
N GLU A 32 1.63 -4.08 11.92
CA GLU A 32 1.54 -2.78 12.59
C GLU A 32 0.68 -1.80 11.78
N SER A 33 -0.30 -1.17 12.44
CA SER A 33 -1.15 -0.19 11.77
C SER A 33 -0.38 1.10 11.50
N ILE A 34 -0.43 1.56 10.25
CA ILE A 34 0.25 2.81 9.86
C ILE A 34 -0.60 4.06 10.09
N ILE A 35 -1.82 3.88 10.59
CA ILE A 35 -2.76 4.95 10.91
C ILE A 35 -2.14 5.85 11.97
N GLY A 36 -1.94 7.13 11.65
CA GLY A 36 -1.32 8.12 12.54
C GLY A 36 0.22 8.12 12.51
N LYS A 37 0.86 7.25 11.70
CA LYS A 37 2.29 7.33 11.43
C LYS A 37 2.58 8.27 10.28
N THR A 38 3.76 8.90 10.33
CA THR A 38 4.24 9.72 9.22
C THR A 38 4.83 8.82 8.13
N TYR A 39 4.86 9.33 6.90
CA TYR A 39 5.47 8.64 5.76
C TYR A 39 6.85 8.07 6.10
N SER A 40 7.73 8.87 6.73
CA SER A 40 9.08 8.44 7.12
C SER A 40 9.08 7.25 8.08
N GLN A 41 8.16 7.19 9.04
CA GLN A 41 8.05 6.05 9.95
C GLN A 41 7.62 4.79 9.20
N VAL A 42 6.67 4.92 8.28
CA VAL A 42 6.20 3.78 7.48
C VAL A 42 7.30 3.27 6.56
N ILE A 43 8.03 4.18 5.90
CA ILE A 43 9.20 3.81 5.09
C ILE A 43 10.28 3.16 5.94
N ALA A 44 10.52 3.67 7.15
CA ALA A 44 11.48 3.06 8.07
C ALA A 44 11.07 1.63 8.46
N LEU A 45 9.78 1.36 8.70
CA LEU A 45 9.26 0.01 8.97
C LEU A 45 9.48 -0.93 7.78
N ILE A 46 9.17 -0.43 6.57
CA ILE A 46 9.38 -1.18 5.32
C ILE A 46 10.87 -1.47 5.11
N GLN A 47 11.75 -0.50 5.36
CA GLN A 47 13.19 -0.63 5.19
C GLN A 47 13.86 -1.47 6.30
N ASN A 48 13.28 -1.50 7.51
CA ASN A 48 13.71 -2.39 8.60
C ASN A 48 13.20 -3.83 8.41
N SER A 49 12.41 -4.11 7.38
CA SER A 49 11.98 -5.48 7.08
C SER A 49 13.11 -6.21 6.37
N ASP A 50 13.81 -7.11 7.07
CA ASP A 50 14.94 -7.85 6.49
C ASP A 50 14.51 -8.87 5.42
N ALA A 51 13.90 -9.99 5.84
CA ALA A 51 13.66 -11.14 4.97
C ALA A 51 12.20 -11.26 4.49
N SER A 52 11.24 -10.69 5.23
CA SER A 52 9.81 -10.77 4.93
C SER A 52 9.11 -9.46 5.29
N LEU A 53 8.39 -8.90 4.33
CA LEU A 53 7.56 -7.72 4.49
C LEU A 53 6.10 -8.11 4.24
N GLU A 54 5.26 -7.98 5.27
CA GLU A 54 3.82 -8.16 5.13
C GLU A 54 3.15 -6.80 4.96
N LEU A 55 2.35 -6.63 3.91
CA LEU A 55 1.58 -5.41 3.68
C LEU A 55 0.10 -5.78 3.66
N CYS A 56 -0.68 -5.20 4.56
CA CYS A 56 -2.13 -5.22 4.42
C CYS A 56 -2.55 -4.01 3.60
N VAL A 57 -3.20 -4.28 2.47
CA VAL A 57 -3.76 -3.25 1.62
C VAL A 57 -5.28 -3.36 1.50
N MET A 58 -5.92 -2.23 1.25
CA MET A 58 -7.30 -2.19 0.77
C MET A 58 -7.28 -1.97 -0.75
N PRO A 59 -7.88 -2.87 -1.54
CA PRO A 59 -8.00 -2.72 -2.98
C PRO A 59 -8.91 -1.54 -3.32
N LYS A 60 -8.60 -0.84 -4.41
CA LYS A 60 -9.37 0.33 -4.86
C LYS A 60 -10.82 0.01 -5.26
N ASP A 61 -11.13 -1.26 -5.55
CA ASP A 61 -12.45 -1.69 -6.05
C ASP A 61 -13.56 -1.56 -4.98
N GLU A 62 -13.23 -1.34 -3.71
CA GLU A 62 -14.16 -0.91 -2.67
C GLU A 62 -14.18 0.62 -2.44
N ASP A 63 -13.35 1.37 -3.15
CA ASP A 63 -13.34 2.83 -3.10
C ASP A 63 -14.32 3.39 -4.16
N ILE A 64 -15.60 3.48 -3.75
CA ILE A 64 -16.74 4.02 -4.53
C ILE A 64 -16.45 5.44 -5.08
N LEU A 65 -15.38 6.11 -4.61
CA LEU A 65 -14.98 7.46 -5.02
C LEU A 65 -14.18 7.52 -6.33
N GLN A 66 -13.60 6.43 -6.84
CA GLN A 66 -12.80 6.47 -8.06
C GLN A 66 -13.62 6.30 -9.36
N LEU A 67 -14.88 5.87 -9.26
CA LEU A 67 -15.80 5.70 -10.40
C LEU A 67 -16.31 7.03 -11.00
N VAL A 68 -16.10 8.16 -10.34
CA VAL A 68 -16.66 9.46 -10.79
C VAL A 68 -15.76 10.17 -11.81
N SER A 69 -14.50 9.78 -11.97
CA SER A 69 -13.54 10.56 -12.78
C SER A 69 -13.33 10.07 -14.22
N ILE A 70 -14.04 9.03 -14.68
CA ILE A 70 -13.90 8.50 -16.07
C ILE A 70 -15.10 8.87 -16.96
N ARG A 71 -15.71 10.04 -16.73
CA ARG A 71 -16.70 10.61 -17.65
C ARG A 71 -16.40 12.09 -17.93
N GLN A 72 -15.43 12.35 -18.79
CA GLN A 72 -15.44 13.48 -19.71
C GLN A 72 -14.93 13.03 -21.07
#